data_AF-A0A0A0M9K0-F1
#
_entry.id   AF-A0A0A0M9K0-F1
#
_cell.length_a   1.000
_cell.length_b   1.000
_cell.length_c   1.000
_cell.angle_alpha   90.00
_cell.angle_beta   90.00
_cell.angle_gamma   90.00
#
_symmetry.space_group_name_H-M   'P 1'
#
loop_
_entity.id
_entity.type
_entity.pdbx_description
1 polymer ?
#
loop_
_entity_poly.entity_id
_entity_poly.type
_entity_poly.pdbx_seq_one_letter_code
_entity_poly.pdbx_strand_id
1 'polypeptide(L)'
;MNKPFTFRTASGALLAGPLALALAACSPDSAPAPAATDAAPDPAATEAPAATAQDAFFDNLAALCGNAYAGEVEVDRPESPGNNAFAGQELVMHVRECSDEEIRIPFHVGEDRSRTWIVTRTDEGLRLKHDHRLEDGTDDPVTMYGGDTASEGTANRQEFPVDAFSQEMFTREGMQVSNTNVWAIEIEPGEHYTYELGRTDQDRLFRVRFDLTNPIEAPPAPWGHE
;
A
#
# COMPACT_ATOMS: atom_id res chain seq x y z
N MET A 1 -31.50 2.29 43.70
CA MET A 1 -31.91 0.89 43.95
C MET A 1 -30.67 0.04 44.09
N ASN A 2 -30.44 -0.52 45.28
CA ASN A 2 -29.44 -1.54 45.56
C ASN A 2 -29.89 -2.90 44.99
N LYS A 3 -28.98 -3.68 44.41
CA LYS A 3 -28.59 -5.00 44.95
C LYS A 3 -27.29 -5.54 44.29
N PRO A 4 -26.45 -6.30 45.05
CA PRO A 4 -25.11 -6.77 44.68
C PRO A 4 -25.12 -8.26 44.25
N PHE A 5 -23.95 -8.94 44.29
CA PHE A 5 -23.63 -10.39 44.15
C PHE A 5 -22.77 -10.70 42.90
N THR A 6 -21.65 -11.44 42.90
CA THR A 6 -20.92 -12.23 43.93
C THR A 6 -19.47 -12.45 43.47
N PHE A 7 -18.53 -12.56 44.41
CA PHE A 7 -17.18 -13.11 44.20
C PHE A 7 -17.20 -14.61 43.87
N ARG A 8 -16.27 -15.07 43.04
CA ARG A 8 -15.74 -16.44 43.09
C ARG A 8 -14.24 -16.45 42.80
N THR A 9 -13.49 -16.73 43.85
CA THR A 9 -12.08 -17.15 43.81
C THR A 9 -12.00 -18.64 43.48
N ALA A 10 -10.94 -19.05 42.78
CA ALA A 10 -10.43 -20.41 42.82
C ALA A 10 -8.90 -20.36 42.75
N SER A 11 -8.27 -20.72 43.87
CA SER A 11 -6.86 -21.05 43.99
C SER A 11 -6.62 -22.50 43.55
N GLY A 12 -5.48 -22.76 42.92
CA GLY A 12 -4.86 -24.08 42.78
C GLY A 12 -3.40 -23.84 42.42
N ALA A 13 -2.49 -23.79 43.38
CA ALA A 13 -1.78 -24.91 44.03
C ALA A 13 -0.64 -25.48 43.15
N LEU A 14 0.57 -25.09 43.57
CA LEU A 14 1.91 -25.59 43.26
C LEU A 14 2.02 -27.12 43.18
N LEU A 15 2.91 -27.63 42.33
CA LEU A 15 3.75 -28.79 42.62
C LEU A 15 5.13 -28.63 41.97
N ALA A 16 6.16 -28.78 42.79
CA ALA A 16 7.58 -28.68 42.47
C ALA A 16 8.27 -30.03 42.73
N GLY A 17 9.31 -30.32 41.92
CA GLY A 17 10.42 -31.24 42.23
C GLY A 17 10.40 -32.60 41.49
N PRO A 18 11.51 -33.36 41.48
CA PRO A 18 12.91 -32.97 41.52
C PRO A 18 13.80 -33.67 40.44
N LEU A 19 14.94 -33.02 40.20
CA LEU A 19 16.30 -33.52 39.95
C LEU A 19 16.56 -35.05 39.93
N ALA A 20 17.19 -35.53 38.85
CA ALA A 20 18.09 -36.69 38.90
C ALA A 20 19.30 -36.47 37.97
N LEU A 21 20.48 -36.41 38.59
CA LEU A 21 21.83 -36.33 38.02
C LEU A 21 22.50 -37.71 38.19
N ALA A 22 23.11 -38.27 37.14
CA ALA A 22 24.25 -39.22 37.19
C ALA A 22 24.76 -39.45 35.74
N LEU A 23 25.89 -38.88 35.31
CA LEU A 23 27.29 -39.29 35.49
C LEU A 23 27.75 -40.48 34.60
N ALA A 24 28.57 -40.09 33.61
CA ALA A 24 29.84 -40.67 33.18
C ALA A 24 29.87 -42.02 32.42
N ALA A 25 30.35 -41.94 31.17
CA ALA A 25 31.57 -42.64 30.75
C ALA A 25 32.17 -41.96 29.49
N CYS A 26 33.45 -41.58 29.57
CA CYS A 26 34.29 -41.19 28.44
C CYS A 26 34.94 -42.43 27.82
N SER A 27 35.12 -42.40 26.50
CA SER A 27 36.38 -42.63 25.75
C SER A 27 36.19 -43.40 24.44
N PRO A 28 37.08 -43.17 23.45
CA PRO A 28 36.69 -42.97 22.07
C PRO A 28 36.94 -44.21 21.21
N ASP A 29 36.07 -44.45 20.24
CA ASP A 29 36.40 -45.30 19.09
C ASP A 29 36.59 -44.40 17.86
N SER A 30 37.86 -44.29 17.46
CA SER A 30 38.31 -43.59 16.27
C SER A 30 37.86 -44.38 15.03
N ALA A 31 36.71 -44.02 14.48
CA ALA A 31 36.35 -44.40 13.12
C ALA A 31 37.05 -43.46 12.12
N PRO A 32 37.61 -43.99 11.01
CA PRO A 32 38.34 -43.20 10.04
C PRO A 32 37.40 -42.21 9.33
N ALA A 33 37.87 -40.98 9.19
CA ALA A 33 37.22 -39.96 8.38
C ALA A 33 36.98 -40.49 6.95
N PRO A 34 35.76 -40.33 6.39
CA PRO A 34 35.63 -40.45 4.95
C PRO A 34 36.49 -39.33 4.33
N ALA A 35 37.26 -39.70 3.32
CA ALA A 35 38.07 -38.79 2.55
C ALA A 35 37.25 -37.55 2.19
N ALA A 36 37.81 -36.37 2.47
CA ALA A 36 37.32 -35.12 1.94
C ALA A 36 37.32 -35.24 0.42
N THR A 37 36.15 -35.47 -0.15
CA THR A 37 35.90 -35.13 -1.54
C THR A 37 35.99 -33.60 -1.58
N ASP A 38 36.99 -33.07 -2.29
CA ASP A 38 36.98 -31.69 -2.78
C ASP A 38 35.73 -31.54 -3.67
N ALA A 39 34.59 -31.28 -3.04
CA ALA A 39 33.42 -30.79 -3.73
C ALA A 39 33.75 -29.33 -4.10
N ALA A 40 34.14 -29.14 -5.35
CA ALA A 40 34.26 -27.82 -5.95
C ALA A 40 32.98 -27.03 -5.64
N PRO A 41 33.07 -25.74 -5.26
CA PRO A 41 31.90 -24.92 -5.04
C PRO A 41 31.09 -24.86 -6.35
N ASP A 42 29.81 -25.19 -6.25
CA ASP A 42 28.84 -25.10 -7.33
C ASP A 42 28.80 -23.64 -7.83
N PRO A 43 29.16 -23.33 -9.09
CA PRO A 43 29.32 -21.94 -9.54
C PRO A 43 27.99 -21.26 -9.92
N ALA A 44 26.86 -21.76 -9.41
CA ALA A 44 25.53 -21.29 -9.83
C ALA A 44 24.56 -21.16 -8.65
N ALA A 45 24.98 -20.51 -7.56
CA ALA A 45 24.04 -19.74 -6.78
C ALA A 45 23.78 -18.44 -7.56
N THR A 46 22.72 -18.44 -8.38
CA THR A 46 22.20 -17.20 -8.96
C THR A 46 21.74 -16.33 -7.79
N GLU A 47 22.57 -15.34 -7.43
CA GLU A 47 22.23 -14.32 -6.46
C GLU A 47 20.96 -13.63 -6.96
N ALA A 48 19.89 -13.67 -6.16
CA ALA A 48 18.66 -12.97 -6.51
C ALA A 48 19.00 -11.49 -6.71
N PRO A 49 18.45 -10.82 -7.74
CA PRO A 49 18.70 -9.40 -7.95
C PRO A 49 18.36 -8.63 -6.67
N ALA A 50 19.21 -7.66 -6.32
CA ALA A 50 18.98 -6.80 -5.17
C ALA A 50 17.67 -6.02 -5.36
N ALA A 51 16.87 -5.92 -4.28
CA ALA A 51 15.60 -5.19 -4.31
C ALA A 51 15.81 -3.74 -4.73
N THR A 52 15.01 -3.28 -5.70
CA THR A 52 15.01 -1.92 -6.22
C THR A 52 14.28 -0.95 -5.29
N ALA A 53 14.41 0.36 -5.51
CA ALA A 53 13.61 1.33 -4.78
C ALA A 53 12.10 1.14 -4.99
N GLN A 54 11.70 0.69 -6.18
CA GLN A 54 10.30 0.39 -6.52
C GLN A 54 9.80 -0.87 -5.82
N ASP A 55 10.66 -1.88 -5.62
CA ASP A 55 10.31 -3.04 -4.81
C ASP A 55 10.02 -2.63 -3.36
N ALA A 56 10.91 -1.84 -2.76
CA ALA A 56 10.72 -1.33 -1.40
C ALA A 56 9.46 -0.45 -1.29
N PHE A 57 9.19 0.39 -2.29
CA PHE A 57 7.97 1.20 -2.33
C PHE A 57 6.70 0.34 -2.40
N PHE A 58 6.69 -0.66 -3.28
CA PHE A 58 5.54 -1.54 -3.43
C PHE A 58 5.32 -2.39 -2.16
N ASP A 59 6.39 -2.84 -1.50
CA ASP A 59 6.31 -3.54 -0.22
C ASP A 59 5.78 -2.64 0.90
N ASN A 60 6.20 -1.37 0.94
CA ASN A 60 5.66 -0.37 1.86
C ASN A 60 4.15 -0.17 1.65
N LEU A 61 3.69 -0.16 0.40
CA LEU A 61 2.28 -0.06 0.07
C LEU A 61 1.51 -1.35 0.44
N ALA A 62 2.08 -2.51 0.14
CA ALA A 62 1.50 -3.82 0.45
C ALA A 62 1.36 -4.05 1.97
N ALA A 63 2.26 -3.48 2.78
CA ALA A 63 2.19 -3.56 4.23
C ALA A 63 0.93 -2.88 4.82
N LEU A 64 0.27 -2.01 4.05
CA LEU A 64 -0.97 -1.34 4.46
C LEU A 64 -2.23 -2.18 4.18
N CYS A 65 -2.09 -3.33 3.51
CA CYS A 65 -3.22 -4.12 3.03
C CYS A 65 -4.26 -4.45 4.12
N GLY A 66 -5.53 -4.31 3.76
CA GLY A 66 -6.70 -4.51 4.62
C GLY A 66 -7.02 -3.35 5.56
N ASN A 67 -6.18 -2.32 5.64
CA ASN A 67 -6.40 -1.18 6.53
C ASN A 67 -7.00 0.03 5.78
N ALA A 68 -7.82 0.79 6.50
CA ALA A 68 -8.33 2.07 6.05
C ALA A 68 -7.84 3.20 6.96
N TYR A 69 -7.72 4.40 6.39
CA TYR A 69 -7.14 5.56 7.05
C TYR A 69 -7.91 6.83 6.70
N ALA A 70 -8.13 7.67 7.70
CA ALA A 70 -8.71 8.99 7.50
C ALA A 70 -7.67 9.93 6.86
N GLY A 71 -8.14 10.83 6.00
CA GLY A 71 -7.30 11.82 5.35
C GLY A 71 -7.85 13.23 5.37
N GLU A 72 -7.02 14.16 4.91
CA GLU A 72 -7.33 15.56 4.77
C GLU A 72 -6.63 16.15 3.54
N VAL A 73 -7.20 17.23 2.98
CA VAL A 73 -6.54 17.99 1.92
C VAL A 73 -5.40 18.80 2.54
N GLU A 74 -4.16 18.43 2.20
CA GLU A 74 -2.95 19.11 2.66
C GLU A 74 -2.63 20.34 1.81
N VAL A 75 -2.83 20.23 0.48
CA VAL A 75 -2.59 21.32 -0.48
C VAL A 75 -3.68 21.33 -1.55
N ASP A 76 -4.22 22.51 -1.85
CA ASP A 76 -4.99 22.76 -3.06
C ASP A 76 -4.60 24.11 -3.66
N ARG A 77 -3.74 24.07 -4.68
CA ARG A 77 -3.15 25.25 -5.31
C ARG A 77 -3.26 25.17 -6.84
N PRO A 78 -3.72 26.25 -7.51
CA PRO A 78 -4.60 27.25 -6.91
C PRO A 78 -5.83 26.54 -6.30
N GLU A 79 -6.49 27.21 -5.36
CA GLU A 79 -7.70 26.65 -4.75
C GLU A 79 -8.73 26.35 -5.85
N SER A 80 -9.30 25.15 -5.79
CA SER A 80 -10.26 24.70 -6.79
C SER A 80 -11.50 25.60 -6.75
N PRO A 81 -11.92 26.21 -7.89
CA PRO A 81 -13.03 27.15 -7.89
C PRO A 81 -14.37 26.45 -7.57
N GLY A 82 -15.14 26.99 -6.61
CA GLY A 82 -16.50 26.52 -6.29
C GLY A 82 -16.58 25.58 -5.08
N ASN A 83 -17.58 24.69 -5.07
CA ASN A 83 -17.72 23.64 -4.07
C ASN A 83 -16.73 22.51 -4.42
N ASN A 84 -15.47 22.68 -4.01
CA ASN A 84 -14.43 21.66 -4.15
C ASN A 84 -14.99 20.31 -3.66
N ALA A 85 -14.96 19.28 -4.50
CA ALA A 85 -15.53 17.97 -4.20
C ALA A 85 -15.00 17.35 -2.90
N PHE A 86 -13.82 17.77 -2.44
CA PHE A 86 -13.16 17.30 -1.23
C PHE A 86 -13.44 18.18 0.00
N ALA A 87 -13.86 19.44 -0.19
CA ALA A 87 -14.00 20.40 0.90
C ALA A 87 -15.14 19.99 1.84
N GLY A 88 -14.81 19.83 3.12
CA GLY A 88 -15.75 19.44 4.17
C GLY A 88 -16.28 18.00 4.04
N GLN A 89 -15.69 17.18 3.19
CA GLN A 89 -16.01 15.75 3.08
C GLN A 89 -15.10 14.92 3.99
N GLU A 90 -15.63 13.81 4.49
CA GLU A 90 -14.80 12.78 5.09
C GLU A 90 -13.99 12.09 3.99
N LEU A 91 -12.66 12.02 4.15
CA LEU A 91 -11.77 11.42 3.18
C LEU A 91 -11.24 10.11 3.76
N VAL A 92 -11.49 9.00 3.07
CA VAL A 92 -11.05 7.67 3.54
C VAL A 92 -10.34 6.94 2.42
N MET A 93 -9.10 6.56 2.67
CA MET A 93 -8.35 5.63 1.83
C MET A 93 -8.46 4.23 2.43
N HIS A 94 -8.71 3.22 1.61
CA HIS A 94 -8.67 1.81 2.02
C HIS A 94 -7.73 1.05 1.10
N VAL A 95 -6.65 0.45 1.62
CA VAL A 95 -5.79 -0.43 0.82
C VAL A 95 -6.42 -1.82 0.83
N ARG A 96 -7.31 -2.10 -0.12
CA ARG A 96 -8.31 -3.19 0.02
C ARG A 96 -7.83 -4.52 -0.52
N GLU A 97 -7.30 -4.53 -1.75
CA GLU A 97 -6.95 -5.77 -2.45
C GLU A 97 -5.48 -5.71 -2.85
N CYS A 98 -4.71 -6.71 -2.47
CA CYS A 98 -3.27 -6.75 -2.70
C CYS A 98 -2.87 -8.13 -3.21
N SER A 99 -1.99 -8.11 -4.19
CA SER A 99 -1.28 -9.26 -4.72
C SER A 99 0.18 -8.87 -4.92
N ASP A 100 1.00 -9.84 -5.32
CA ASP A 100 2.40 -9.57 -5.62
C ASP A 100 2.57 -8.60 -6.81
N GLU A 101 1.57 -8.51 -7.69
CA GLU A 101 1.63 -7.73 -8.94
C GLU A 101 0.81 -6.43 -8.89
N GLU A 102 -0.25 -6.37 -8.08
CA GLU A 102 -1.22 -5.28 -8.12
C GLU A 102 -1.85 -5.01 -6.76
N ILE A 103 -2.01 -3.71 -6.44
CA ILE A 103 -2.68 -3.20 -5.25
C ILE A 103 -3.78 -2.23 -5.66
N ARG A 104 -5.00 -2.46 -5.16
CA ARG A 104 -6.17 -1.59 -5.36
C ARG A 104 -6.52 -0.84 -4.07
N ILE A 105 -6.65 0.47 -4.21
CA ILE A 105 -6.81 1.41 -3.11
C ILE A 105 -8.06 2.28 -3.36
N PRO A 106 -9.25 1.84 -2.91
CA PRO A 106 -10.42 2.69 -2.91
C PRO A 106 -10.19 4.00 -2.14
N PHE A 107 -10.67 5.10 -2.72
CA PHE A 107 -10.65 6.42 -2.12
C PHE A 107 -12.07 7.02 -2.07
N HIS A 108 -12.62 7.10 -0.86
CA HIS A 108 -13.97 7.58 -0.57
C HIS A 108 -13.93 9.06 -0.22
N VAL A 109 -14.90 9.79 -0.76
CA VAL A 109 -15.09 11.22 -0.53
C VAL A 109 -16.53 11.45 -0.06
N GLY A 110 -16.74 11.44 1.24
CA GLY A 110 -18.08 11.32 1.82
C GLY A 110 -18.76 10.05 1.29
N GLU A 111 -19.94 10.22 0.70
CA GLU A 111 -20.73 9.12 0.11
C GLU A 111 -20.26 8.70 -1.29
N ASP A 112 -19.34 9.44 -1.90
CA ASP A 112 -18.84 9.14 -3.24
C ASP A 112 -17.78 8.04 -3.17
N ARG A 113 -18.12 6.89 -3.76
CA ARG A 113 -17.33 5.65 -3.76
C ARG A 113 -16.78 5.30 -5.15
N SER A 114 -16.68 6.29 -6.03
CA SER A 114 -16.34 6.09 -7.44
C SER A 114 -14.88 5.75 -7.71
N ARG A 115 -13.95 6.09 -6.82
CA ARG A 115 -12.51 6.15 -7.13
C ARG A 115 -11.75 4.98 -6.53
N THR A 116 -10.93 4.35 -7.35
CA THR A 116 -9.91 3.40 -6.90
C THR A 116 -8.59 3.70 -7.59
N TRP A 117 -7.53 3.90 -6.80
CA TRP A 117 -6.17 3.90 -7.33
C TRP A 117 -5.68 2.46 -7.49
N ILE A 118 -5.10 2.14 -8.63
CA ILE A 118 -4.55 0.83 -8.93
C ILE A 118 -3.05 1.02 -9.18
N VAL A 119 -2.22 0.42 -8.33
CA VAL A 119 -0.77 0.40 -8.48
C VAL A 119 -0.36 -0.99 -8.94
N THR A 120 0.27 -1.09 -10.11
CA THR A 120 0.65 -2.36 -10.74
C THR A 120 2.13 -2.39 -11.01
N ARG A 121 2.78 -3.52 -10.76
CA ARG A 121 4.16 -3.79 -11.24
C ARG A 121 4.15 -4.01 -12.74
N THR A 122 5.16 -3.48 -13.42
CA THR A 122 5.39 -3.71 -14.86
C THR A 122 6.83 -4.17 -15.07
N ASP A 123 7.15 -4.61 -16.29
CA ASP A 123 8.52 -5.00 -16.64
C ASP A 123 9.51 -3.81 -16.55
N GLU A 124 9.01 -2.58 -16.61
CA GLU A 124 9.81 -1.35 -16.68
C GLU A 124 9.71 -0.49 -15.40
N GLY A 125 8.84 -0.86 -14.46
CA GLY A 125 8.70 -0.21 -13.16
C GLY A 125 7.30 -0.34 -12.56
N LEU A 126 6.66 0.78 -12.22
CA LEU A 126 5.32 0.79 -11.66
C LEU A 126 4.35 1.59 -12.53
N ARG A 127 3.09 1.20 -12.51
CA ARG A 127 1.97 1.88 -13.16
C ARG A 127 0.96 2.32 -12.12
N LEU A 128 0.46 3.55 -12.23
CA LEU A 128 -0.69 4.04 -11.50
C LEU A 128 -1.86 4.24 -12.48
N LYS A 129 -3.02 3.70 -12.13
CA LYS A 129 -4.29 3.92 -12.84
C LYS A 129 -5.40 4.33 -11.87
N HIS A 130 -6.37 5.10 -12.38
CA HIS A 130 -7.54 5.54 -11.65
C HIS A 130 -8.77 4.85 -12.25
N ASP A 131 -9.29 3.84 -11.56
CA ASP A 131 -10.56 3.24 -11.91
C ASP A 131 -11.67 4.12 -11.32
N HIS A 132 -12.44 4.75 -12.21
CA HIS A 132 -13.62 5.55 -11.90
C HIS A 132 -14.87 4.83 -12.37
N ARG A 133 -15.84 4.72 -11.45
CA ARG A 133 -17.13 4.08 -11.66
C ARG A 133 -18.28 5.04 -11.40
N LEU A 134 -19.36 4.85 -12.16
CA LEU A 134 -20.66 5.41 -11.84
C LEU A 134 -21.28 4.69 -10.63
N GLU A 135 -22.31 5.26 -10.03
CA GLU A 135 -22.98 4.69 -8.84
C GLU A 135 -23.57 3.30 -9.08
N ASP A 136 -23.92 2.98 -10.33
CA ASP A 136 -24.39 1.65 -10.73
C ASP A 136 -23.26 0.64 -10.95
N GLY A 137 -22.00 1.05 -10.73
CA GLY A 137 -20.80 0.23 -10.89
C GLY A 137 -20.25 0.14 -12.32
N THR A 138 -20.90 0.77 -13.31
CA THR A 138 -20.36 0.82 -14.68
C THR A 138 -19.21 1.81 -14.82
N ASP A 139 -18.42 1.67 -15.86
CA ASP A 139 -17.25 2.52 -16.12
C ASP A 139 -17.68 3.98 -16.35
N ASP A 140 -17.01 4.91 -15.67
CA ASP A 140 -17.07 6.32 -16.02
C ASP A 140 -16.36 6.54 -17.38
N PRO A 141 -16.84 7.44 -18.27
CA PRO A 141 -16.15 7.76 -19.53
C PRO A 141 -14.68 8.19 -19.34
N VAL A 142 -14.36 8.76 -18.19
CA VAL A 142 -13.02 9.22 -17.75
C VAL A 142 -12.49 8.26 -16.68
N THR A 143 -12.18 7.03 -17.10
CA THR A 143 -11.60 5.98 -16.24
C THR A 143 -10.28 5.44 -16.80
N MET A 144 -9.57 4.66 -16.00
CA MET A 144 -8.28 4.02 -16.29
C MET A 144 -7.20 5.00 -16.78
N TYR A 145 -7.27 6.25 -16.33
CA TYR A 145 -6.24 7.24 -16.59
C TYR A 145 -5.12 7.16 -15.54
N GLY A 146 -3.94 7.60 -15.90
CA GLY A 146 -2.77 7.56 -15.04
C GLY A 146 -1.46 7.56 -15.83
N GLY A 147 -0.46 6.85 -15.33
CA GLY A 147 0.89 6.92 -15.85
C GLY A 147 1.77 5.76 -15.42
N ASP A 148 2.92 5.66 -16.09
CA ASP A 148 4.01 4.76 -15.71
C ASP A 148 5.13 5.59 -15.06
N THR A 149 5.91 4.97 -14.17
CA THR A 149 7.07 5.62 -13.59
C THR A 149 8.09 6.01 -14.65
N ALA A 150 8.53 7.27 -14.65
CA ALA A 150 9.55 7.76 -15.58
C ALA A 150 10.99 7.68 -15.04
N SER A 151 11.15 7.33 -13.75
CA SER A 151 12.43 7.14 -13.08
C SER A 151 12.29 6.09 -11.97
N GLU A 152 13.41 5.68 -11.39
CA GLU A 152 13.43 4.71 -10.28
C GLU A 152 12.70 5.23 -9.01
N GLY A 153 12.58 6.55 -8.85
CA GLY A 153 11.98 7.17 -7.66
C GLY A 153 12.76 6.84 -6.39
N THR A 154 12.05 6.62 -5.29
CA THR A 154 12.62 6.18 -4.02
C THR A 154 11.76 5.08 -3.40
N ALA A 155 12.24 4.46 -2.31
CA ALA A 155 11.46 3.54 -1.50
C ALA A 155 10.19 4.16 -0.91
N ASN A 156 10.09 5.50 -0.87
CA ASN A 156 9.02 6.23 -0.20
C ASN A 156 8.25 7.13 -1.16
N ARG A 157 8.68 7.31 -2.42
CA ARG A 157 7.99 8.17 -3.40
C ARG A 157 8.14 7.65 -4.82
N GLN A 158 7.04 7.61 -5.54
CA GLN A 158 6.98 7.31 -6.97
C GLN A 158 6.15 8.37 -7.69
N GLU A 159 6.57 8.72 -8.91
CA GLU A 159 5.90 9.70 -9.77
C GLU A 159 5.48 9.05 -11.09
N PHE A 160 4.28 9.40 -11.54
CA PHE A 160 3.61 8.79 -12.70
C PHE A 160 3.18 9.92 -13.64
N PRO A 161 4.02 10.33 -14.60
CA PRO A 161 3.62 11.26 -15.65
C PRO A 161 2.51 10.65 -16.51
N VAL A 162 1.60 11.49 -16.97
CA VAL A 162 0.45 11.06 -17.75
C VAL A 162 0.82 10.32 -19.04
N ASP A 163 0.30 9.10 -19.18
CA ASP A 163 0.59 8.24 -20.32
C ASP A 163 -0.21 8.61 -21.58
N ALA A 164 0.17 8.01 -22.70
CA ALA A 164 -0.45 8.29 -24.00
C ALA A 164 -1.95 7.98 -24.04
N PHE A 165 -2.37 6.87 -23.41
CA PHE A 165 -3.79 6.51 -23.31
C PHE A 165 -4.59 7.61 -22.60
N SER A 166 -4.08 8.10 -21.48
CA SER A 166 -4.74 9.12 -20.67
C SER A 166 -4.78 10.45 -21.40
N GLN A 167 -3.71 10.85 -22.10
CA GLN A 167 -3.69 12.07 -22.92
C GLN A 167 -4.72 12.01 -24.05
N GLU A 168 -4.85 10.88 -24.74
CA GLU A 168 -5.85 10.69 -25.79
C GLU A 168 -7.27 10.79 -25.22
N MET A 169 -7.53 10.08 -24.12
CA MET A 169 -8.82 10.09 -23.44
C MET A 169 -9.18 11.50 -22.96
N PHE A 170 -8.30 12.17 -22.22
CA PHE A 170 -8.55 13.54 -21.75
C PHE A 170 -8.78 14.50 -22.91
N THR A 171 -8.06 14.35 -24.02
CA THR A 171 -8.28 15.18 -25.21
C THR A 171 -9.66 14.94 -25.82
N ARG A 172 -10.09 13.67 -25.92
CA ARG A 172 -11.42 13.30 -26.42
C ARG A 172 -12.54 13.84 -25.54
N GLU A 173 -12.38 13.77 -24.22
CA GLU A 173 -13.39 14.18 -23.23
C GLU A 173 -13.35 15.68 -22.88
N GLY A 174 -12.55 16.49 -23.59
CA GLY A 174 -12.52 17.95 -23.36
C GLY A 174 -11.68 18.41 -22.16
N MET A 175 -10.82 17.55 -21.63
CA MET A 175 -10.01 17.75 -20.42
C MET A 175 -8.53 17.99 -20.74
N GLN A 176 -8.20 18.74 -21.81
CA GLN A 176 -6.81 18.88 -22.28
C GLN A 176 -5.83 19.44 -21.23
N VAL A 177 -6.34 20.18 -20.24
CA VAL A 177 -5.55 20.66 -19.09
C VAL A 177 -4.90 19.54 -18.28
N SER A 178 -5.38 18.29 -18.40
CA SER A 178 -4.85 17.12 -17.71
C SER A 178 -3.72 16.40 -18.49
N ASN A 179 -3.41 16.83 -19.72
CA ASN A 179 -2.38 16.20 -20.56
C ASN A 179 -0.94 16.45 -20.07
N THR A 180 -0.78 17.23 -19.01
CA THR A 180 0.50 17.53 -18.35
C THR A 180 0.52 17.08 -16.89
N ASN A 181 -0.48 16.30 -16.48
CA ASN A 181 -0.57 15.77 -15.13
C ASN A 181 0.65 14.90 -14.81
N VAL A 182 1.14 15.04 -13.59
CA VAL A 182 2.05 14.10 -12.94
C VAL A 182 1.41 13.75 -11.61
N TRP A 183 1.13 12.47 -11.41
CA TRP A 183 0.68 11.96 -10.13
C TRP A 183 1.88 11.52 -9.30
N ALA A 184 1.77 11.59 -7.99
CA ALA A 184 2.73 10.95 -7.11
C ALA A 184 2.04 10.28 -5.94
N ILE A 185 2.68 9.23 -5.43
CA ILE A 185 2.34 8.62 -4.16
C ILE A 185 3.58 8.68 -3.28
N GLU A 186 3.42 9.20 -2.07
CA GLU A 186 4.42 9.20 -1.02
C GLU A 186 3.95 8.33 0.14
N ILE A 187 4.86 7.55 0.72
CA ILE A 187 4.61 6.73 1.91
C ILE A 187 5.74 7.00 2.88
N GLU A 188 5.42 7.57 4.03
CA GLU A 188 6.30 7.58 5.19
C GLU A 188 5.81 6.49 6.15
N PRO A 189 6.48 5.33 6.20
CA PRO A 189 5.96 4.15 6.89
C PRO A 189 5.64 4.42 8.36
N GLY A 190 4.40 4.11 8.74
CA GLY A 190 3.91 4.31 10.10
C GLY A 190 3.58 5.76 10.47
N GLU A 191 3.71 6.71 9.53
CA GLU A 191 3.37 8.12 9.75
C GLU A 191 2.23 8.58 8.83
N HIS A 192 2.45 8.58 7.50
CA HIS A 192 1.45 9.07 6.57
C HIS A 192 1.62 8.53 5.15
N TYR A 193 0.49 8.47 4.42
CA TYR A 193 0.43 8.27 2.98
C TYR A 193 -0.02 9.58 2.33
N THR A 194 0.58 9.97 1.22
CA THR A 194 0.14 11.15 0.46
C THR A 194 -0.11 10.79 -0.99
N TYR A 195 -1.27 11.18 -1.50
CA TYR A 195 -1.55 11.24 -2.92
C TYR A 195 -1.36 12.67 -3.42
N GLU A 196 -0.69 12.83 -4.56
CA GLU A 196 -0.40 14.13 -5.18
C GLU A 196 -0.84 14.15 -6.64
N LEU A 197 -1.38 15.30 -7.07
CA LEU A 197 -1.57 15.66 -8.47
C LEU A 197 -0.90 17.01 -8.74
N GLY A 198 0.13 17.00 -9.57
CA GLY A 198 0.77 18.18 -10.13
C GLY A 198 0.49 18.35 -11.62
N ARG A 199 0.73 19.55 -12.17
CA ARG A 199 0.81 19.78 -13.63
C ARG A 199 2.09 20.51 -13.96
N THR A 200 2.77 20.07 -15.01
CA THR A 200 4.10 20.61 -15.37
C THR A 200 4.04 21.95 -16.09
N ASP A 201 2.89 22.32 -16.67
CA ASP A 201 2.70 23.55 -17.44
C ASP A 201 1.93 24.64 -16.69
N GLN A 202 1.47 24.35 -15.46
CA GLN A 202 0.59 25.21 -14.67
C GLN A 202 0.96 25.13 -13.20
N ASP A 203 0.50 26.10 -12.41
CA ASP A 203 0.72 26.11 -10.96
C ASP A 203 -0.24 25.20 -10.18
N ARG A 204 -0.57 24.03 -10.74
CA ARG A 204 -1.46 23.05 -10.12
C ARG A 204 -0.67 22.15 -9.18
N LEU A 205 -1.05 22.12 -7.92
CA LEU A 205 -0.64 21.13 -6.92
C LEU A 205 -1.83 20.79 -6.01
N PHE A 206 -2.21 19.52 -5.98
CA PHE A 206 -3.20 18.96 -5.07
C PHE A 206 -2.54 17.87 -4.25
N ARG A 207 -2.74 17.86 -2.93
CA ARG A 207 -2.25 16.80 -2.04
C ARG A 207 -3.33 16.41 -1.06
N VAL A 208 -3.56 15.10 -0.93
CA VAL A 208 -4.38 14.51 0.13
C VAL A 208 -3.47 13.61 0.96
N ARG A 209 -3.43 13.88 2.27
CA ARG A 209 -2.62 13.14 3.22
C ARG A 209 -3.52 12.28 4.10
N PHE A 210 -3.12 11.04 4.35
CA PHE A 210 -3.80 10.07 5.20
C PHE A 210 -2.92 9.68 6.39
N ASP A 211 -3.51 9.62 7.58
CA ASP A 211 -2.82 9.31 8.84
C ASP A 211 -2.65 7.80 9.00
N LEU A 212 -1.41 7.29 8.84
CA LEU A 212 -1.12 5.86 8.97
C LEU A 212 -0.96 5.40 10.42
N THR A 213 -0.95 6.33 11.39
CA THR A 213 -0.76 6.01 12.81
C THR A 213 -2.03 5.44 13.45
N ASN A 214 -3.19 5.68 12.84
CA ASN A 214 -4.50 5.34 13.39
C ASN A 214 -5.42 4.73 12.33
N PRO A 215 -5.37 3.39 12.11
CA PRO A 215 -6.33 2.70 11.27
C PRO A 215 -7.76 2.92 11.74
N ILE A 216 -8.69 3.07 10.81
CA ILE A 216 -10.13 3.23 11.06
C ILE A 216 -10.91 2.03 10.53
N GLU A 217 -12.22 1.98 10.83
CA GLU A 217 -13.11 0.99 10.24
C GLU A 217 -13.16 1.16 8.71
N ALA A 218 -13.06 0.05 7.99
CA ALA A 218 -13.09 0.07 6.53
C ALA A 218 -14.46 0.58 6.03
N PRO A 219 -14.49 1.48 5.03
CA PRO A 219 -15.74 1.93 4.45
C PRO A 219 -16.39 0.80 3.61
N PRO A 220 -17.64 0.96 3.15
CA PRO A 220 -18.25 0.05 2.18
C PRO A 220 -17.37 -0.11 0.93
N ALA A 221 -17.57 -1.20 0.18
CA ALA A 221 -16.85 -1.41 -1.07
C ALA A 221 -17.03 -0.21 -2.04
N PRO A 222 -16.03 0.08 -2.91
CA PRO A 222 -16.23 1.05 -3.98
C PRO A 222 -17.30 0.53 -4.95
N TRP A 223 -17.96 1.43 -5.67
CA TRP A 223 -18.99 1.05 -6.63
C TRP A 223 -18.43 0.07 -7.67
N GLY A 224 -19.18 -1.00 -7.97
CA GLY A 224 -18.78 -2.04 -8.92
C GLY A 224 -17.90 -3.17 -8.36
N HIS A 225 -17.52 -3.14 -7.08
CA HIS A 225 -16.62 -4.15 -6.48
C HIS A 225 -17.14 -4.73 -5.15
N GLU A 226 -18.46 -4.87 -5.03
CA GLU A 226 -19.15 -5.45 -3.84
C GLU A 226 -18.80 -6.93 -3.58
#